data_AF-A0A5K1C2R4-F1
#
_entry.id   AF-A0A5K1C2R4-F1
#
_cell.length_a   1.000
_cell.length_b   1.000
_cell.length_c   1.000
_cell.angle_alpha   90.00
_cell.angle_beta   90.00
_cell.angle_gamma   90.00
#
_symmetry.space_group_name_H-M   'P 1'
#
loop_
_entity.id
_entity.type
_entity.pdbx_description
1 polymer ?
#
loop_
_entity_poly.entity_id
_entity_poly.type
_entity_poly.pdbx_seq_one_letter_code
_entity_poly.pdbx_strand_id
1 'polypeptide(L)'
;NLEKGCTVGIDPWCVSIETAQKWEGSLVKAGVKLIQLSTNLVDQIWKSRPVPDFHPVSIQPLKFAGRSVEEKVNDLRMKLAQEKACGIVVAALDE
;
A
#
# COMPACT_ATOMS: atom_id res chain seq x y z
N ASN A 1 1.23 -26.34 -11.89
CA ASN A 1 1.74 -25.79 -13.17
C ASN A 1 3.12 -25.12 -13.06
N LEU A 2 3.70 -24.93 -11.87
CA LEU A 2 5.09 -24.45 -11.73
C LEU A 2 6.01 -25.58 -11.29
N GLU A 3 7.19 -25.64 -11.88
CA GLU A 3 8.23 -26.61 -11.53
C GLU A 3 9.08 -26.10 -10.35
N LYS A 4 9.76 -27.02 -9.67
CA LYS A 4 10.73 -26.66 -8.63
C LYS A 4 11.87 -25.85 -9.24
N GLY A 5 12.28 -24.78 -8.56
CA GLY A 5 13.32 -23.87 -9.02
C GLY A 5 12.80 -22.67 -9.82
N CYS A 6 11.52 -22.64 -10.19
CA CYS A 6 10.91 -21.46 -10.81
C CYS A 6 10.90 -20.25 -9.86
N THR A 7 10.74 -19.06 -10.45
CA THR A 7 10.63 -17.79 -9.73
C THR A 7 9.35 -17.06 -10.16
N VAL A 8 8.63 -16.51 -9.20
CA VAL A 8 7.44 -15.68 -9.39
C VAL A 8 7.81 -14.26 -9.00
N GLY A 9 7.68 -13.31 -9.93
CA GLY A 9 7.90 -11.89 -9.67
C GLY A 9 6.60 -11.17 -9.32
N ILE A 10 6.65 -10.25 -8.36
CA ILE A 10 5.55 -9.35 -8.01
C ILE A 10 5.99 -7.89 -8.08
N ASP A 11 5.04 -7.00 -8.36
CA ASP A 11 5.20 -5.57 -8.08
C ASP A 11 4.87 -5.33 -6.60
N PRO A 12 5.84 -4.90 -5.76
CA PRO A 12 5.62 -4.70 -4.33
C PRO A 12 4.64 -3.56 -4.02
N TRP A 13 4.34 -2.66 -4.97
CA TRP A 13 3.38 -1.56 -4.78
C TRP A 13 1.92 -1.99 -4.99
N CYS A 14 1.69 -3.14 -5.61
CA CYS A 14 0.35 -3.64 -5.93
C CYS A 14 -0.08 -4.84 -5.08
N VAL A 15 0.78 -5.32 -4.18
CA VAL A 15 0.54 -6.52 -3.35
C VAL A 15 0.73 -6.17 -1.88
N SER A 16 -0.27 -6.47 -1.04
CA SER A 16 -0.14 -6.23 0.40
C SER A 16 0.93 -7.14 1.03
N ILE A 17 1.55 -6.66 2.10
CA ILE A 17 2.56 -7.43 2.85
C ILE A 17 2.01 -8.79 3.28
N GLU A 18 0.79 -8.82 3.81
CA GLU A 18 0.10 -10.05 4.21
C GLU A 18 -0.03 -11.04 3.04
N THR A 19 -0.45 -10.54 1.87
CA THR A 19 -0.62 -11.38 0.67
C THR A 19 0.72 -11.94 0.20
N ALA A 20 1.76 -11.10 0.17
CA ALA A 20 3.11 -11.52 -0.22
C ALA A 20 3.65 -12.61 0.71
N GLN A 21 3.50 -12.45 2.03
CA GLN A 21 3.92 -13.46 3.02
C GLN A 21 3.17 -14.78 2.87
N LYS A 22 1.85 -14.73 2.63
CA LYS A 22 1.04 -15.91 2.37
C LYS A 22 1.52 -16.65 1.12
N TRP A 23 1.76 -15.93 0.03
CA TRP A 23 2.27 -16.52 -1.21
C TRP A 23 3.67 -17.10 -1.02
N GLU A 24 4.58 -16.38 -0.37
CA GLU A 24 5.93 -16.87 -0.10
C GLU A 24 5.89 -18.20 0.66
N GLY A 25 5.09 -18.30 1.72
CA GLY A 25 4.93 -19.55 2.49
C GLY A 25 4.39 -20.72 1.67
N SER A 26 3.48 -20.47 0.72
CA SER A 26 2.97 -21.49 -0.20
C SER A 26 3.96 -21.86 -1.31
N LEU A 27 4.67 -20.89 -1.87
CA LEU A 27 5.60 -21.07 -2.98
C LEU A 27 6.88 -21.78 -2.53
N VAL A 28 7.42 -21.44 -1.36
CA VAL A 28 8.61 -22.09 -0.79
C VAL A 28 8.36 -23.59 -0.59
N LYS A 29 7.16 -23.99 -0.15
CA LYS A 29 6.77 -25.42 -0.03
C LYS A 29 6.78 -26.15 -1.37
N ALA A 30 6.50 -25.44 -2.46
CA ALA A 30 6.57 -25.95 -3.83
C ALA A 30 7.97 -25.85 -4.45
N GLY A 31 8.98 -25.35 -3.72
CA GLY A 31 10.33 -25.11 -4.25
C GLY A 31 10.41 -23.93 -5.22
N VAL A 32 9.46 -22.99 -5.15
CA VAL A 32 9.37 -21.80 -6.00
C VAL A 32 9.75 -20.56 -5.18
N LYS A 33 10.48 -19.62 -5.77
CA LYS A 33 10.87 -18.35 -5.13
C LYS A 33 9.88 -17.24 -5.47
N LEU A 34 9.56 -16.40 -4.49
CA LEU A 34 8.87 -15.13 -4.71
C LEU A 34 9.91 -14.01 -4.73
N ILE A 35 9.91 -13.16 -5.75
CA ILE A 35 10.81 -12.00 -5.84
C ILE A 35 10.02 -10.71 -6.03
N GLN A 36 10.53 -9.64 -5.43
CA GLN A 36 10.02 -8.29 -5.65
C GLN A 36 10.76 -7.67 -6.84
N LEU A 37 10.00 -7.14 -7.79
CA LEU A 37 10.55 -6.46 -8.95
C LEU A 37 10.69 -4.96 -8.64
N SER A 38 11.81 -4.37 -9.07
CA SER A 38 12.05 -2.93 -8.91
C SER A 38 11.25 -2.08 -9.91
N THR A 39 10.72 -2.70 -10.97
CA THR A 39 9.94 -2.04 -12.02
C THR A 39 8.70 -2.85 -12.35
N ASN A 40 7.57 -2.17 -12.55
CA ASN A 40 6.36 -2.80 -13.07
C ASN A 40 6.57 -3.22 -14.54
N LEU A 41 6.41 -4.52 -14.83
CA LEU A 41 6.66 -5.06 -16.17
C LEU A 41 5.58 -4.66 -17.20
N VAL A 42 4.35 -4.39 -16.75
CA VAL A 42 3.27 -3.90 -17.61
C VAL A 42 3.59 -2.48 -18.08
N ASP A 43 4.05 -1.63 -17.16
CA ASP A 43 4.42 -0.25 -17.46
C ASP A 43 5.53 -0.15 -18.51
N GLN A 44 6.47 -1.10 -18.57
CA GLN A 44 7.53 -1.10 -19.57
C GLN A 44 7.01 -1.28 -21.01
N ILE A 45 5.89 -1.97 -21.19
CA ILE A 45 5.32 -2.26 -22.51
C ILE A 45 4.10 -1.38 -22.84
N TRP A 46 3.55 -0.67 -21.86
CA TRP A 46 2.35 0.15 -22.01
C TRP A 46 2.65 1.53 -22.61
N LYS A 47 2.92 1.57 -23.91
CA LYS A 47 3.30 2.79 -24.64
C LYS A 47 2.26 3.92 -24.60
N SER A 48 0.98 3.59 -24.48
CA SER A 48 -0.14 4.54 -24.47
C SER A 48 -0.80 4.68 -23.09
N ARG A 49 -0.01 4.55 -22.01
CA ARG A 49 -0.51 4.73 -20.65
C ARG A 49 -1.03 6.18 -20.48
N PRO A 50 -2.29 6.38 -20.04
CA PRO A 50 -2.80 7.71 -19.78
C PRO A 50 -2.00 8.37 -18.65
N VAL A 51 -1.79 9.68 -18.77
CA VAL A 51 -1.21 10.47 -17.67
C VAL A 51 -2.20 10.45 -16.50
N PRO A 52 -1.74 10.25 -15.26
CA PRO A 52 -2.62 10.36 -14.10
C PRO A 52 -3.28 11.73 -14.05
N ASP A 53 -4.57 11.74 -13.74
CA ASP A 53 -5.36 12.96 -13.67
C ASP A 53 -5.22 13.61 -12.29
N PHE A 54 -4.62 14.80 -12.24
CA PHE A 54 -4.37 15.52 -10.99
C PHE A 54 -5.32 16.71 -10.90
N HIS A 55 -6.17 16.70 -9.88
CA HIS A 55 -7.06 17.81 -9.57
C HIS A 55 -6.57 18.58 -8.35
N PRO A 56 -6.82 19.90 -8.26
CA PRO A 56 -6.52 20.67 -7.06
C PRO A 56 -7.25 20.12 -5.84
N VAL A 57 -6.58 20.13 -4.68
CA VAL A 57 -7.18 19.78 -3.40
C VAL A 57 -8.10 20.91 -2.93
N SER A 58 -9.29 20.57 -2.44
CA SER A 58 -10.24 21.51 -1.82
C SER A 58 -10.33 21.27 -0.31
N ILE A 59 -10.28 22.35 0.48
CA ILE A 59 -10.47 22.26 1.94
C ILE A 59 -11.96 22.07 2.26
N GLN A 60 -12.28 20.98 2.97
CA GLN A 60 -13.64 20.73 3.43
C GLN A 60 -14.04 21.74 4.53
N PRO A 61 -15.12 22.52 4.37
CA PRO A 61 -15.53 23.51 5.37
C PRO A 61 -15.83 22.88 6.73
N LEU A 62 -15.40 23.53 7.82
CA LEU A 62 -15.57 23.03 9.19
C LEU A 62 -17.03 22.70 9.55
N LYS A 63 -17.98 23.53 9.10
CA LYS A 63 -19.43 23.31 9.29
C LYS A 63 -19.94 21.96 8.77
N PHE A 64 -19.22 21.35 7.83
CA PHE A 64 -19.53 20.03 7.28
C PHE A 64 -18.60 18.93 7.80
N ALA A 65 -17.36 19.27 8.17
CA ALA A 65 -16.38 18.31 8.67
C ALA A 65 -16.65 17.84 10.11
N GLY A 66 -17.42 18.61 10.88
CA GLY A 66 -17.81 18.31 12.27
C GLY A 66 -16.71 18.50 13.31
N ARG A 67 -15.44 18.40 12.91
CA ARG A 67 -14.25 18.56 13.75
C ARG A 67 -13.09 19.16 12.97
N SER A 68 -12.23 19.91 13.65
CA SER A 68 -11.03 20.50 13.06
C SER A 68 -9.93 19.45 12.82
N VAL A 69 -8.92 19.80 12.03
CA VAL A 69 -7.75 18.92 11.79
C VAL A 69 -6.97 18.72 13.09
N GLU A 70 -6.77 19.79 13.85
CA GLU A 70 -6.06 19.79 15.13
C GLU A 70 -6.72 18.84 16.14
N GLU A 71 -8.05 18.87 16.23
CA GLU A 71 -8.81 17.96 17.09
C GLU A 71 -8.60 16.50 16.68
N LYS A 72 -8.70 16.19 15.38
CA LYS A 72 -8.51 14.83 14.86
C LYS A 72 -7.09 14.30 15.10
N VAL A 73 -6.08 15.14 14.86
CA VAL A 73 -4.67 14.77 15.05
C VAL A 73 -4.32 14.60 16.53
N ASN A 74 -4.87 15.43 17.42
CA ASN A 74 -4.67 15.28 18.86
C ASN A 74 -5.28 13.97 19.38
N ASP A 75 -6.50 13.63 18.96
CA ASP A 75 -7.12 12.34 19.27
C ASP A 75 -6.28 11.16 18.78
N LEU A 76 -5.77 11.25 17.55
CA LEU A 76 -4.90 10.22 16.99
C LEU A 76 -3.62 10.04 17.83
N ARG A 77 -2.96 11.15 18.23
CA ARG A 77 -1.75 11.10 19.06
C ARG A 77 -2.02 10.50 20.44
N MET A 78 -3.16 10.80 21.05
CA MET A 78 -3.56 10.17 22.32
C MET A 78 -3.72 8.65 22.16
N LYS A 79 -4.35 8.19 21.08
CA LYS A 79 -4.47 6.76 20.77
C LYS A 79 -3.12 6.11 20.52
N LEU A 80 -2.21 6.76 19.78
CA LEU A 80 -0.86 6.24 19.55
C LEU A 80 -0.09 6.06 20.88
N ALA A 81 -0.21 7.01 21.82
CA ALA A 81 0.41 6.90 23.12
C ALA A 81 -0.15 5.73 23.96
N GLN A 82 -1.47 5.49 23.89
CA GLN A 82 -2.12 4.34 24.54
C GLN A 82 -1.60 3.01 23.99
N GLU A 83 -1.42 2.92 22.67
CA GLU A 83 -0.86 1.75 21.98
C GLU A 83 0.68 1.66 22.09
N LYS A 84 1.33 2.62 22.76
CA LYS A 84 2.81 2.74 22.83
C LYS A 84 3.48 2.78 21.45
N ALA A 85 2.78 3.31 20.44
CA ALA A 85 3.28 3.49 19.09
C ALA A 85 3.96 4.85 18.94
N CYS A 86 5.04 4.91 18.15
CA CYS A 86 5.73 6.16 17.82
C CYS A 86 5.17 6.88 16.60
N GLY A 87 4.30 6.23 15.83
CA GLY A 87 3.71 6.78 14.61
C GLY A 87 2.75 5.80 13.93
N ILE A 88 2.16 6.27 12.83
CA ILE A 88 1.26 5.52 11.96
C ILE A 88 1.61 5.80 10.50
N VAL A 89 1.45 4.79 9.65
CA VAL A 89 1.53 4.93 8.20
C VAL A 89 0.10 4.87 7.65
N VAL A 90 -0.33 5.95 6.99
CA VAL A 90 -1.62 6.02 6.32
C VAL A 90 -1.39 5.80 4.82
N ALA A 91 -1.95 4.72 4.30
CA ALA A 91 -1.82 4.34 2.88
C ALA A 91 -3.15 4.34 2.13
N ALA A 92 -4.28 4.32 2.85
CA ALA A 92 -5.60 4.54 2.28
C ALA A 92 -5.77 6.02 1.92
N LEU A 93 -6.46 6.32 0.81
CA LEU A 93 -6.59 7.69 0.29
C LEU A 93 -7.64 8.53 1.04
N ASP A 94 -8.56 7.87 1.72
CA ASP A 94 -9.70 8.47 2.43
C ASP A 94 -9.45 8.72 3.93
N GLU A 95 -8.33 8.22 4.45
CA GLU A 95 -7.90 8.38 5.85
C GLU A 95 -7.10 9.68 6.07
#